data_AF-A0A939Z107-F1
#
_entry.id   AF-A0A939Z107-F1
#
_cell.length_a   1.000
_cell.length_b   1.000
_cell.length_c   1.000
_cell.angle_alpha   90.00
_cell.angle_beta   90.00
_cell.angle_gamma   90.00
#
_symmetry.space_group_name_H-M   'P 1'
#
loop_
_entity.id
_entity.type
_entity.pdbx_description
1 polymer ?
#
loop_
_entity_poly.entity_id
_entity_poly.type
_entity_poly.pdbx_seq_one_letter_code
_entity_poly.pdbx_strand_id
1 'polypeptide(L)'
;MNVYAPEYYPAFHCVASRCRHTCCAGWEIDIDAESLARYERLPGAFGERVRQGIGLGDTPHFILTEDERCPLLNRDNLCELILREGEDALCQICRDHPRFRNYYSSRVEIGLGLVCEEAARLILAWPRPLRLIRLEGNEAESPTEDERYLFALREKWIASIREEGPRARLLETLIFRHLPDALYDGRLEERVDFIRRAFAAIVDGWTDGDLAALIERARVFSDRVEYDDEALEQWIAGENDAE
;
A
#
# COMPACT_ATOMS: atom_id res chain seq x y z
N MET A 1 2.04 4.56 -22.36
CA MET A 1 2.82 4.81 -21.13
C MET A 1 3.54 3.55 -20.70
N ASN A 2 4.80 3.64 -20.27
CA ASN A 2 5.53 2.50 -19.70
C ASN A 2 5.10 2.23 -18.26
N VAL A 3 5.02 0.95 -17.87
CA VAL A 3 4.77 0.55 -16.48
C VAL A 3 5.96 -0.24 -15.95
N TYR A 4 6.47 0.17 -14.80
CA TYR A 4 7.57 -0.50 -14.10
C TYR A 4 7.12 -0.96 -12.71
N ALA A 5 7.73 -2.03 -12.20
CA ALA A 5 7.52 -2.49 -10.84
C ALA A 5 8.79 -3.16 -10.31
N PRO A 6 8.95 -3.32 -8.98
CA PRO A 6 10.01 -4.14 -8.41
C PRO A 6 9.98 -5.57 -8.97
N GLU A 7 11.14 -6.21 -9.13
CA GLU A 7 11.26 -7.58 -9.66
C GLU A 7 10.39 -8.62 -8.95
N TYR A 8 10.12 -8.44 -7.65
CA TYR A 8 9.26 -9.33 -6.87
C TYR A 8 7.77 -9.14 -7.15
N TYR A 9 7.36 -8.00 -7.69
CA TYR A 9 5.95 -7.63 -7.85
C TYR A 9 5.10 -8.69 -8.56
N PRO A 10 5.54 -9.32 -9.68
CA PRO A 10 4.73 -10.34 -10.36
C PRO A 10 4.48 -11.61 -9.53
N ALA A 11 5.24 -11.84 -8.45
CA ALA A 11 5.02 -12.98 -7.57
C ALA A 11 3.87 -12.75 -6.57
N PHE A 12 3.43 -11.50 -6.38
CA PHE A 12 2.41 -11.16 -5.40
C PHE A 12 1.02 -11.64 -5.84
N HIS A 13 0.39 -12.44 -4.98
CA HIS A 13 -1.01 -12.85 -5.09
C HIS A 13 -1.60 -12.92 -3.68
N CYS A 14 -2.87 -12.51 -3.53
CA CYS A 14 -3.55 -12.61 -2.23
C CYS A 14 -3.56 -14.07 -1.75
N VAL A 15 -3.12 -14.30 -0.50
CA VAL A 15 -3.11 -15.64 0.11
C VAL A 15 -4.46 -16.03 0.73
N ALA A 16 -5.46 -15.17 0.58
CA ALA A 16 -6.85 -15.36 0.98
C ALA A 16 -6.99 -15.89 2.41
N SER A 17 -7.62 -17.05 2.59
CA SER A 17 -7.89 -17.66 3.90
C SER A 17 -6.65 -17.97 4.74
N ARG A 18 -5.44 -17.98 4.14
CA ARG A 18 -4.18 -18.17 4.86
C ARG A 18 -3.63 -16.88 5.49
N CYS A 19 -4.22 -15.72 5.16
CA CYS A 19 -3.82 -14.43 5.73
C CYS A 19 -4.24 -14.36 7.20
N ARG A 20 -3.29 -14.12 8.10
CA ARG A 20 -3.51 -13.95 9.54
C ARG A 20 -3.81 -12.49 9.87
N HIS A 21 -3.25 -11.56 9.10
CA HIS A 21 -3.48 -10.12 9.20
C HIS A 21 -4.29 -9.62 8.01
N THR A 22 -5.57 -9.99 7.95
CA THR A 22 -6.43 -9.63 6.82
C THR A 22 -6.54 -8.12 6.66
N CYS A 23 -6.48 -7.66 5.41
CA CYS A 23 -6.78 -6.28 5.05
C CYS A 23 -8.30 -6.01 4.99
N CYS A 24 -9.15 -7.02 5.24
CA CYS A 24 -10.60 -6.86 5.29
C CYS A 24 -11.12 -6.67 6.74
N ALA A 25 -10.30 -6.12 7.63
CA ALA A 25 -10.65 -5.84 9.02
C ALA A 25 -9.85 -4.66 9.59
N GLY A 26 -10.45 -3.92 10.53
CA GLY A 26 -9.80 -2.87 11.33
C GLY A 26 -9.61 -1.52 10.64
N TRP A 27 -10.24 -1.29 9.48
CA TRP A 27 -10.28 0.02 8.82
C TRP A 27 -11.49 0.09 7.88
N GLU A 28 -11.95 1.32 7.62
CA GLU A 28 -13.08 1.59 6.74
C GLU A 28 -12.65 1.51 5.26
N ILE A 29 -13.47 0.87 4.43
CA ILE A 29 -13.19 0.68 3.01
C ILE A 29 -14.26 1.44 2.22
N ASP A 30 -13.83 2.54 1.60
CA ASP A 30 -14.67 3.30 0.69
C ASP A 30 -15.00 2.52 -0.60
N ILE A 31 -16.14 2.86 -1.16
CA ILE A 31 -16.72 2.25 -2.35
C ILE A 31 -16.86 3.35 -3.40
N ASP A 32 -16.13 3.19 -4.50
CA ASP A 32 -16.25 4.07 -5.65
C ASP A 32 -17.65 3.99 -6.28
N ALA A 33 -18.07 5.07 -6.95
CA ALA A 33 -19.41 5.20 -7.50
C ALA A 33 -19.76 4.10 -8.53
N GLU A 34 -18.78 3.62 -9.31
CA GLU A 34 -18.99 2.54 -10.28
C GLU A 34 -19.33 1.22 -9.56
N SER A 35 -18.55 0.90 -8.53
CA SER A 35 -18.74 -0.31 -7.74
C SER A 35 -20.04 -0.25 -6.92
N LEU A 36 -20.40 0.91 -6.37
CA LEU A 36 -21.69 1.12 -5.72
C LEU A 36 -22.86 0.82 -6.68
N ALA A 37 -22.84 1.41 -7.88
CA ALA A 37 -23.88 1.18 -8.89
C ALA A 37 -23.95 -0.29 -9.35
N ARG A 38 -22.82 -1.02 -9.31
CA ARG A 38 -22.80 -2.47 -9.54
C ARG A 38 -23.47 -3.22 -8.38
N TYR A 39 -23.15 -2.89 -7.14
CA TYR A 39 -23.69 -3.54 -5.94
C TYR A 39 -25.20 -3.32 -5.78
N GLU A 40 -25.70 -2.15 -6.19
CA GLU A 40 -27.13 -1.85 -6.26
C GLU A 40 -27.91 -2.83 -7.14
N ARG A 41 -27.27 -3.33 -8.21
CA ARG A 41 -27.89 -4.23 -9.20
C ARG A 41 -27.72 -5.72 -8.89
N LEU A 42 -26.97 -6.07 -7.83
CA LEU A 42 -26.78 -7.47 -7.47
C LEU A 42 -28.13 -8.14 -7.11
N PRO A 43 -28.46 -9.28 -7.72
CA PRO A 43 -29.76 -9.92 -7.53
C PRO A 43 -29.84 -10.75 -6.25
N GLY A 44 -31.07 -10.97 -5.79
CA GLY A 44 -31.41 -11.92 -4.73
C GLY A 44 -30.83 -11.57 -3.35
N ALA A 45 -30.92 -12.55 -2.45
CA ALA A 45 -30.56 -12.39 -1.04
C ALA A 45 -29.10 -11.96 -0.83
N PHE A 46 -28.18 -12.35 -1.72
CA PHE A 46 -26.80 -11.88 -1.64
C PHE A 46 -26.68 -10.38 -1.89
N GLY A 47 -27.26 -9.88 -2.98
CA GLY A 47 -27.26 -8.45 -3.28
C GLY A 47 -27.95 -7.63 -2.21
N GLU A 48 -29.04 -8.14 -1.61
CA GLU A 48 -29.70 -7.49 -0.48
C GLU A 48 -28.77 -7.33 0.72
N ARG A 49 -28.02 -8.38 1.09
CA ARG A 49 -27.03 -8.31 2.16
C ARG A 49 -25.89 -7.34 1.84
N VAL A 50 -25.38 -7.34 0.59
CA VAL A 50 -24.34 -6.40 0.17
C VAL A 50 -24.83 -4.97 0.38
N ARG A 51 -26.02 -4.63 -0.11
CA ARG A 51 -26.62 -3.29 0.07
C ARG A 51 -26.85 -2.92 1.53
N GLN A 52 -27.27 -3.87 2.36
CA GLN A 52 -27.44 -3.65 3.81
C GLN A 52 -26.11 -3.39 4.53
N GLY A 53 -25.01 -3.93 4.02
CA GLY A 53 -23.66 -3.71 4.53
C GLY A 53 -22.98 -2.45 4.00
N ILE A 54 -23.69 -1.55 3.32
CA ILE A 54 -23.14 -0.31 2.76
C ILE A 54 -23.76 0.90 3.45
N GLY A 55 -22.89 1.76 3.97
CA GLY A 55 -23.24 3.09 4.47
C GLY A 55 -23.19 4.09 3.32
N LEU A 56 -24.19 4.96 3.21
CA LEU A 56 -24.28 6.00 2.18
C LEU A 56 -23.94 7.39 2.74
N GLY A 57 -22.93 7.48 3.61
CA GLY A 57 -22.47 8.76 4.16
C GLY A 57 -21.92 9.71 3.09
N ASP A 58 -21.12 10.70 3.48
CA ASP A 58 -20.48 11.61 2.52
C ASP A 58 -19.67 10.84 1.45
N THR A 59 -19.04 9.73 1.86
CA THR A 59 -18.47 8.72 0.97
C THR A 59 -19.10 7.36 1.26
N PRO A 60 -19.62 6.63 0.24
CA PRO A 60 -20.12 5.28 0.42
C PRO A 60 -19.03 4.33 0.90
N HIS A 61 -19.31 3.50 1.89
CA HIS A 61 -18.32 2.59 2.51
C HIS A 61 -18.96 1.29 2.99
N PHE A 62 -18.15 0.27 3.25
CA PHE A 62 -18.63 -0.95 3.92
C PHE A 62 -18.78 -0.73 5.43
N ILE A 63 -19.97 -0.98 5.96
CA ILE A 63 -20.23 -0.97 7.40
C ILE A 63 -19.59 -2.20 8.01
N LEU A 64 -18.58 -2.00 8.86
CA LEU A 64 -17.90 -3.09 9.56
C LEU A 64 -18.86 -3.79 10.55
N THR A 65 -18.64 -5.09 10.75
CA THR A 65 -19.34 -5.86 11.78
C THR A 65 -18.91 -5.40 13.19
N GLU A 66 -19.59 -5.89 14.23
CA GLU A 66 -19.18 -5.66 15.64
C GLU A 66 -17.72 -6.09 15.92
N ASP A 67 -17.23 -7.13 15.23
CA ASP A 67 -15.83 -7.58 15.32
C ASP A 67 -14.86 -6.79 14.40
N GLU A 68 -15.26 -5.61 13.90
CA GLU A 68 -14.49 -4.74 13.00
C GLU A 68 -14.08 -5.40 11.66
N ARG A 69 -14.86 -6.37 11.18
CA ARG A 69 -14.61 -7.09 9.92
C ARG A 69 -15.49 -6.56 8.80
N CYS A 70 -14.98 -6.62 7.57
CA CYS A 70 -15.77 -6.38 6.37
C CYS A 70 -16.99 -7.31 6.33
N PRO A 71 -18.20 -6.81 6.00
CA PRO A 71 -19.43 -7.61 5.99
C PRO A 71 -19.43 -8.70 4.91
N LEU A 72 -18.51 -8.64 3.95
CA LEU A 72 -18.35 -9.61 2.88
C LEU A 72 -17.27 -10.67 3.18
N LEU A 73 -16.58 -10.56 4.33
CA LEU A 73 -15.57 -11.53 4.75
C LEU A 73 -16.23 -12.67 5.53
N ASN A 74 -16.25 -13.88 4.95
CA ASN A 74 -16.87 -15.03 5.59
C ASN A 74 -16.04 -15.59 6.76
N ARG A 75 -16.56 -16.64 7.40
CA ARG A 75 -15.91 -17.32 8.55
C ARG A 75 -14.59 -18.00 8.20
N ASP A 76 -14.38 -18.32 6.92
CA ASP A 76 -13.14 -18.92 6.40
C ASP A 76 -12.13 -17.85 5.93
N ASN A 77 -12.34 -16.57 6.25
CA ASN A 77 -11.53 -15.43 5.77
C ASN A 77 -11.48 -15.29 4.24
N LEU A 78 -12.57 -15.66 3.56
CA LEU A 78 -12.73 -15.48 2.12
C LEU A 78 -13.76 -14.39 1.82
N CYS A 79 -13.46 -13.54 0.84
CA CYS A 79 -14.38 -12.50 0.37
C CYS A 79 -15.51 -13.13 -0.46
N GLU A 80 -16.75 -13.08 0.05
CA GLU A 80 -17.92 -13.62 -0.64
C GLU A 80 -18.19 -12.95 -1.98
N LEU A 81 -17.77 -11.69 -2.15
CA LEU A 81 -17.92 -10.97 -3.42
C LEU A 81 -17.05 -11.60 -4.52
N ILE A 82 -15.78 -11.89 -4.21
CA ILE A 82 -14.90 -12.61 -5.14
C ILE A 82 -15.46 -14.00 -5.44
N LEU A 83 -15.90 -14.72 -4.41
CA LEU A 83 -16.40 -16.09 -4.56
C LEU A 83 -17.64 -16.19 -5.47
N ARG A 84 -18.48 -15.15 -5.51
CA ARG A 84 -19.74 -15.17 -6.26
C ARG A 84 -19.67 -14.43 -7.59
N GLU A 85 -18.99 -13.29 -7.61
CA GLU A 85 -19.01 -12.33 -8.73
C GLU A 85 -17.65 -12.19 -9.43
N GLY A 86 -16.59 -12.81 -8.90
CA GLY A 86 -15.22 -12.70 -9.40
C GLY A 86 -14.46 -11.47 -8.88
N GLU A 87 -13.15 -11.43 -9.12
CA GLU A 87 -12.27 -10.35 -8.66
C GLU A 87 -12.62 -8.99 -9.28
N ASP A 88 -13.17 -8.99 -10.50
CA ASP A 88 -13.62 -7.77 -11.19
C ASP A 88 -14.77 -7.05 -10.45
N ALA A 89 -15.41 -7.70 -9.47
CA ALA A 89 -16.47 -7.11 -8.67
C ALA A 89 -15.97 -6.27 -7.49
N LEU A 90 -14.71 -6.42 -7.09
CA LEU A 90 -14.13 -5.65 -5.98
C LEU A 90 -14.17 -4.15 -6.26
N CYS A 91 -14.36 -3.30 -5.26
CA CYS A 91 -14.22 -1.85 -5.41
C CYS A 91 -12.76 -1.44 -5.63
N GLN A 92 -12.52 -0.19 -6.05
CA GLN A 92 -11.18 0.31 -6.40
C GLN A 92 -10.18 0.05 -5.28
N ILE A 93 -10.52 0.41 -4.03
CA ILE A 93 -9.64 0.22 -2.87
C ILE A 93 -9.27 -1.26 -2.70
N CYS A 94 -10.26 -2.16 -2.78
CA CYS A 94 -10.02 -3.60 -2.66
C CYS A 94 -9.18 -4.17 -3.81
N ARG A 95 -9.37 -3.69 -5.05
CA ARG A 95 -8.57 -4.13 -6.21
C ARG A 95 -7.13 -3.64 -6.12
N ASP A 96 -6.97 -2.40 -5.68
CA ASP A 96 -5.67 -1.76 -5.63
C ASP A 96 -4.86 -2.27 -4.46
N HIS A 97 -5.43 -2.42 -3.26
CA HIS A 97 -4.67 -2.83 -2.08
C HIS A 97 -3.92 -4.16 -2.30
N PRO A 98 -2.62 -4.26 -1.93
CA PRO A 98 -1.78 -3.25 -1.26
C PRO A 98 -0.94 -2.38 -2.23
N ARG A 99 -1.32 -2.29 -3.49
CA ARG A 99 -0.56 -1.62 -4.54
C ARG A 99 -0.63 -0.10 -4.40
N PHE A 100 0.49 0.56 -4.65
CA PHE A 100 0.56 2.01 -4.82
C PHE A 100 1.16 2.33 -6.19
N ARG A 101 0.94 3.55 -6.67
CA ARG A 101 1.40 4.00 -8.00
C ARG A 101 2.06 5.37 -7.88
N ASN A 102 3.24 5.49 -8.45
CA ASN A 102 3.93 6.75 -8.68
C ASN A 102 3.78 7.13 -10.16
N TYR A 103 3.28 8.34 -10.43
CA TYR A 103 3.00 8.80 -11.77
C TYR A 103 4.04 9.82 -12.24
N TYR A 104 4.76 9.47 -13.30
CA TYR A 104 5.73 10.34 -13.96
C TYR A 104 5.27 10.61 -15.40
N SER A 105 5.79 11.66 -16.04
CA SER A 105 5.50 11.96 -17.44
C SER A 105 5.90 10.81 -18.36
N SER A 106 7.01 10.14 -18.05
CA SER A 106 7.59 9.08 -18.89
C SER A 106 7.13 7.66 -18.55
N ARG A 107 6.62 7.43 -17.34
CA ARG A 107 6.25 6.09 -16.84
C ARG A 107 5.36 6.13 -15.61
N VAL A 108 4.71 5.00 -15.34
CA VAL A 108 4.11 4.70 -14.04
C VAL A 108 4.99 3.66 -13.34
N GLU A 109 5.23 3.83 -12.05
CA GLU A 109 5.90 2.83 -11.22
C GLU A 109 4.92 2.29 -10.17
N ILE A 110 4.74 0.97 -10.13
CA ILE A 110 3.80 0.28 -9.23
C ILE A 110 4.60 -0.45 -8.16
N GLY A 111 4.20 -0.31 -6.89
CA GLY A 111 4.79 -1.02 -5.76
C GLY A 111 3.75 -1.73 -4.89
N LEU A 112 4.20 -2.36 -3.82
CA LEU A 112 3.36 -3.00 -2.80
C LEU A 112 3.64 -2.36 -1.44
N GLY A 113 2.59 -2.07 -0.69
CA GLY A 113 2.65 -1.55 0.68
C GLY A 113 2.88 -2.65 1.72
N LEU A 114 3.38 -2.24 2.89
CA LEU A 114 3.79 -3.13 3.98
C LEU A 114 2.63 -3.58 4.88
N VAL A 115 1.44 -2.99 4.71
CA VAL A 115 0.24 -3.28 5.53
C VAL A 115 -0.42 -4.62 5.16
N CYS A 116 -0.07 -5.22 4.02
CA CYS A 116 -0.50 -6.55 3.64
C CYS A 116 0.55 -7.60 4.02
N GLU A 117 0.13 -8.67 4.70
CA GLU A 117 1.00 -9.74 5.16
C GLU A 117 1.82 -10.37 4.03
N GLU A 118 1.17 -10.76 2.94
CA GLU A 118 1.89 -11.41 1.84
C GLU A 118 2.83 -10.45 1.11
N ALA A 119 2.45 -9.17 0.97
CA ALA A 119 3.32 -8.16 0.38
C ALA A 119 4.56 -7.93 1.24
N ALA A 120 4.38 -7.72 2.55
CA ALA A 120 5.49 -7.54 3.48
C ALA A 120 6.39 -8.77 3.52
N ARG A 121 5.82 -9.98 3.58
CA ARG A 121 6.59 -11.23 3.49
C ARG A 121 7.43 -11.30 2.21
N LEU A 122 6.83 -10.98 1.07
CA LEU A 122 7.48 -11.05 -0.23
C LEU A 122 8.61 -10.02 -0.37
N ILE A 123 8.36 -8.78 0.06
CA ILE A 123 9.34 -7.69 0.08
C ILE A 123 10.53 -8.07 0.95
N LEU A 124 10.28 -8.42 2.22
CA LEU A 124 11.32 -8.64 3.23
C LEU A 124 12.14 -9.90 2.96
N ALA A 125 11.55 -10.92 2.33
CA ALA A 125 12.24 -12.15 1.96
C ALA A 125 12.96 -12.06 0.62
N TRP A 126 12.88 -10.93 -0.10
CA TRP A 126 13.50 -10.81 -1.41
C TRP A 126 15.04 -10.81 -1.30
N PRO A 127 15.76 -11.67 -2.05
CA PRO A 127 17.18 -11.91 -1.79
C PRO A 127 18.13 -10.89 -2.44
N ARG A 128 17.62 -9.93 -3.22
CA ARG A 128 18.43 -9.02 -4.05
C ARG A 128 17.96 -7.57 -3.92
N PRO A 129 18.85 -6.56 -4.02
CA PRO A 129 18.52 -5.14 -4.12
C PRO A 129 17.32 -4.84 -5.01
N LEU A 130 16.49 -3.86 -4.64
CA LEU A 130 15.35 -3.42 -5.44
C LEU A 130 15.84 -3.06 -6.84
N ARG A 131 15.23 -3.71 -7.83
CA ARG A 131 15.42 -3.41 -9.24
C ARG A 131 14.06 -3.35 -9.90
N LEU A 132 13.90 -2.38 -10.79
CA LEU A 132 12.67 -2.21 -11.54
C LEU A 132 12.74 -3.01 -12.84
N ILE A 133 11.65 -3.72 -13.11
CA ILE A 133 11.39 -4.36 -14.40
C ILE A 133 10.25 -3.64 -15.08
N ARG A 134 10.28 -3.63 -16.41
CA ARG A 134 9.16 -3.13 -17.23
C ARG A 134 8.12 -4.23 -17.33
N LEU A 135 6.90 -3.96 -16.88
CA LEU A 135 5.77 -4.88 -17.01
C LEU A 135 5.11 -4.76 -18.38
N GLU A 136 4.87 -3.53 -18.84
CA GLU A 136 4.17 -3.25 -20.09
C GLU A 136 4.51 -1.86 -20.66
N GLY A 137 4.03 -1.60 -21.88
CA GLY A 137 4.09 -0.30 -22.54
C GLY A 137 4.53 -0.38 -24.01
N ASN A 138 4.23 0.68 -24.76
CA ASN A 138 4.57 0.86 -26.18
C ASN A 138 4.97 2.31 -26.52
N GLU A 139 4.80 3.24 -25.59
CA GLU A 139 5.07 4.67 -25.73
C GLU A 139 5.71 5.20 -24.45
N ALA A 140 6.75 6.02 -24.61
CA ALA A 140 7.38 6.75 -23.53
C ALA A 140 7.64 8.18 -23.98
N GLU A 141 7.06 9.14 -23.28
CA GLU A 141 7.64 10.48 -23.25
C GLU A 141 9.03 10.39 -22.60
N SER A 142 9.91 11.34 -22.90
CA SER A 142 11.18 11.43 -22.18
C SER A 142 10.92 11.99 -20.78
N PRO A 143 11.59 11.48 -19.74
CA PRO A 143 11.43 12.04 -18.40
C PRO A 143 11.82 13.52 -18.37
N THR A 144 11.25 14.27 -17.43
CA THR A 144 11.67 15.65 -17.17
C THR A 144 13.09 15.69 -16.58
N GLU A 145 13.66 16.87 -16.40
CA GLU A 145 14.94 17.01 -15.70
C GLU A 145 14.84 16.61 -14.23
N ASP A 146 13.77 17.04 -13.55
CA ASP A 146 13.50 16.71 -12.16
C ASP A 146 13.28 15.21 -11.96
N GLU A 147 12.55 14.56 -12.87
CA GLU A 147 12.39 13.10 -12.85
C GLU A 147 13.72 12.37 -13.01
N ARG A 148 14.57 12.80 -13.96
CA ARG A 148 15.91 12.22 -14.13
C ARG A 148 16.75 12.38 -12.87
N TYR A 149 16.70 13.55 -12.24
CA TYR A 149 17.39 13.80 -10.99
C TYR A 149 16.87 12.89 -9.87
N LEU A 150 15.56 12.79 -9.68
CA LEU A 150 14.94 11.92 -8.68
C LEU A 150 15.33 10.45 -8.89
N PHE A 151 15.27 9.95 -10.13
CA PHE A 151 15.63 8.57 -10.43
C PHE A 151 17.10 8.28 -10.09
N ALA A 152 18.02 9.17 -10.49
CA ALA A 152 19.44 9.04 -10.16
C ALA A 152 19.70 9.14 -8.65
N LEU A 153 19.00 10.05 -7.96
CA LEU A 153 19.10 10.20 -6.50
C LEU A 153 18.66 8.93 -5.79
N ARG A 154 17.49 8.38 -6.18
CA ARG A 154 16.95 7.14 -5.65
C ARG A 154 17.90 5.96 -5.83
N GLU A 155 18.44 5.78 -7.04
CA GLU A 155 19.39 4.70 -7.32
C GLU A 155 20.66 4.84 -6.48
N LYS A 156 21.19 6.05 -6.34
CA LYS A 156 22.35 6.33 -5.51
C LYS A 156 22.09 6.03 -4.03
N TRP A 157 20.92 6.37 -3.52
CA TRP A 157 20.55 6.10 -2.13
C TRP A 157 20.38 4.62 -1.85
N ILE A 158 19.65 3.91 -2.72
CA ILE A 158 19.51 2.44 -2.64
C ILE A 158 20.89 1.77 -2.65
N ALA A 159 21.80 2.21 -3.53
CA ALA A 159 23.16 1.67 -3.60
C ALA A 159 24.03 2.02 -2.36
N SER A 160 23.64 3.00 -1.56
CA SER A 160 24.37 3.43 -0.36
C SER A 160 23.85 2.83 0.95
N ILE A 161 22.75 2.06 0.90
CA ILE A 161 22.17 1.39 2.06
C ILE A 161 23.21 0.44 2.67
N ARG A 162 23.41 0.58 3.99
CA ARG A 162 24.33 -0.27 4.77
C ARG A 162 23.63 -1.41 5.49
N GLU A 163 22.31 -1.33 5.62
CA GLU A 163 21.49 -2.42 6.16
C GLU A 163 21.58 -3.65 5.25
N GLU A 164 21.39 -4.82 5.84
CA GLU A 164 21.37 -6.09 5.12
C GLU A 164 20.01 -6.78 5.28
N GLY A 165 19.76 -7.79 4.43
CA GLY A 165 18.59 -8.65 4.54
C GLY A 165 17.25 -7.88 4.59
N PRO A 166 16.30 -8.28 5.46
CA PRO A 166 14.98 -7.67 5.58
C PRO A 166 14.99 -6.16 5.84
N ARG A 167 15.92 -5.66 6.67
CA ARG A 167 16.05 -4.23 6.97
C ARG A 167 16.43 -3.41 5.73
N ALA A 168 17.31 -3.96 4.89
CA ALA A 168 17.63 -3.34 3.60
C ALA A 168 16.38 -3.26 2.71
N ARG A 169 15.60 -4.36 2.63
CA ARG A 169 14.38 -4.42 1.81
C ARG A 169 13.34 -3.39 2.27
N LEU A 170 13.20 -3.24 3.58
CA LEU A 170 12.30 -2.28 4.19
C LEU A 170 12.68 -0.85 3.80
N LEU A 171 13.95 -0.47 3.98
CA LEU A 171 14.42 0.87 3.66
C LEU A 171 14.30 1.19 2.15
N GLU A 172 14.64 0.24 1.28
CA GLU A 172 14.44 0.39 -0.16
C GLU A 172 12.96 0.60 -0.52
N THR A 173 12.05 -0.10 0.15
CA THR A 173 10.60 0.04 -0.07
C THR A 173 10.11 1.42 0.34
N LEU A 174 10.55 1.92 1.50
CA LEU A 174 10.19 3.25 1.98
C LEU A 174 10.71 4.34 1.03
N ILE A 175 11.95 4.23 0.57
CA ILE A 175 12.51 5.14 -0.44
C ILE A 175 11.71 5.07 -1.73
N PHE A 176 11.40 3.87 -2.22
CA PHE A 176 10.67 3.69 -3.48
C PHE A 176 9.25 4.24 -3.43
N ARG A 177 8.59 4.15 -2.27
CA ARG A 177 7.23 4.63 -2.05
C ARG A 177 7.14 6.15 -1.86
N HIS A 178 7.99 6.73 -1.02
CA HIS A 178 7.76 8.09 -0.49
C HIS A 178 8.69 9.16 -1.07
N LEU A 179 9.86 8.80 -1.59
CA LEU A 179 10.75 9.78 -2.22
C LEU A 179 10.10 10.50 -3.42
N PRO A 180 9.26 9.83 -4.25
CA PRO A 180 8.60 10.48 -5.38
C PRO A 180 7.72 11.69 -5.02
N ASP A 181 7.20 11.75 -3.79
CA ASP A 181 6.34 12.85 -3.34
C ASP A 181 7.06 14.21 -3.37
N ALA A 182 8.40 14.20 -3.25
CA ALA A 182 9.24 15.38 -3.36
C ALA A 182 9.13 16.08 -4.74
N LEU A 183 8.71 15.38 -5.80
CA LEU A 183 8.44 16.00 -7.09
C LEU A 183 7.16 16.84 -7.10
N TYR A 184 6.18 16.51 -6.27
CA TYR A 184 4.89 17.19 -6.23
C TYR A 184 4.91 18.39 -5.28
N ASP A 185 5.55 18.24 -4.11
CA ASP A 185 5.56 19.29 -3.08
C ASP A 185 6.87 20.07 -3.00
N GLY A 186 7.95 19.62 -3.66
CA GLY A 186 9.26 20.25 -3.64
C GLY A 186 10.03 20.10 -2.32
N ARG A 187 9.54 19.28 -1.37
CA ARG A 187 10.07 19.16 0.01
C ARG A 187 11.01 17.97 0.16
N LEU A 188 12.13 17.97 -0.58
CA LEU A 188 13.03 16.81 -0.64
C LEU A 188 13.60 16.43 0.73
N GLU A 189 14.09 17.40 1.51
CA GLU A 189 14.74 17.15 2.81
C GLU A 189 13.75 16.54 3.82
N GLU A 190 12.53 17.07 3.84
CA GLU A 190 11.42 16.60 4.65
C GLU A 190 11.03 15.16 4.30
N ARG A 191 10.97 14.82 3.00
CA ARG A 191 10.71 13.44 2.56
C ARG A 191 11.83 12.49 2.98
N VAL A 192 13.09 12.94 3.03
CA VAL A 192 14.20 12.13 3.57
C VAL A 192 14.02 11.87 5.05
N ASP A 193 13.74 12.91 5.83
CA ASP A 193 13.59 12.79 7.27
C ASP A 193 12.39 11.90 7.62
N PHE A 194 11.29 12.04 6.88
CA PHE A 194 10.14 11.16 6.95
C PHE A 194 10.53 9.68 6.73
N ILE A 195 11.23 9.36 5.63
CA ILE A 195 11.69 7.98 5.35
C ILE A 195 12.57 7.45 6.49
N ARG A 196 13.47 8.28 7.02
CA ARG A 196 14.39 7.90 8.11
C ARG A 196 13.63 7.59 9.40
N ARG A 197 12.68 8.45 9.79
CA ARG A 197 11.85 8.27 10.99
C ARG A 197 10.90 7.08 10.85
N ALA A 198 10.29 6.91 9.67
CA ALA A 198 9.46 5.76 9.35
C ALA A 198 10.24 4.45 9.51
N PHE A 199 11.45 4.39 8.94
CA PHE A 199 12.32 3.24 9.08
C PHE A 199 12.63 2.97 10.56
N ALA A 200 13.06 3.99 11.32
CA ALA A 200 13.36 3.86 12.73
C ALA A 200 12.16 3.36 13.57
N ALA A 201 10.97 3.93 13.36
CA ALA A 201 9.76 3.56 14.08
C ALA A 201 9.29 2.12 13.78
N ILE A 202 9.45 1.67 12.53
CA ILE A 202 9.09 0.31 12.12
C ILE A 202 10.10 -0.71 12.66
N VAL A 203 11.41 -0.40 12.64
CA VAL A 203 12.44 -1.34 13.11
C VAL A 203 12.63 -1.34 14.63
N ASP A 204 12.19 -0.30 15.33
CA ASP A 204 12.27 -0.24 16.78
C ASP A 204 11.49 -1.40 17.42
N GLY A 205 12.17 -2.18 18.26
CA GLY A 205 11.60 -3.40 18.86
C GLY A 205 11.20 -4.52 17.89
N TRP A 206 11.42 -4.36 16.57
CA TRP A 206 11.12 -5.40 15.59
C TRP A 206 12.25 -6.42 15.49
N THR A 207 11.86 -7.70 15.45
CA THR A 207 12.75 -8.83 15.23
C THR A 207 12.48 -9.44 13.86
N ASP A 208 13.54 -9.68 13.08
CA ASP A 208 13.46 -10.32 11.77
C ASP A 208 12.63 -11.61 11.83
N GLY A 209 11.60 -11.69 11.00
CA GLY A 209 10.65 -12.82 10.95
C GLY A 209 9.35 -12.59 11.73
N ASP A 210 9.28 -11.59 12.61
CA ASP A 210 8.02 -11.17 13.25
C ASP A 210 7.24 -10.24 12.33
N LEU A 211 6.54 -10.86 11.38
CA LEU A 211 5.76 -10.14 10.38
C LEU A 211 4.54 -9.42 10.99
N ALA A 212 3.98 -9.96 12.07
CA ALA A 212 2.82 -9.37 12.76
C ALA A 212 3.18 -8.01 13.36
N ALA A 213 4.27 -7.97 14.13
CA ALA A 213 4.75 -6.74 14.74
C ALA A 213 5.12 -5.66 13.70
N LEU A 214 5.71 -6.08 12.57
CA LEU A 214 6.04 -5.16 11.48
C LEU A 214 4.80 -4.55 10.83
N ILE A 215 3.79 -5.38 10.52
CA ILE A 215 2.54 -4.89 9.89
C ILE A 215 1.83 -3.92 10.81
N GLU A 216 1.77 -4.22 12.11
CA GLU A 216 1.11 -3.34 13.08
C GLU A 216 1.78 -1.96 13.13
N ARG A 217 3.11 -1.93 13.20
CA ARG A 217 3.86 -0.66 13.16
C ARG A 217 3.68 0.07 11.83
N ALA A 218 3.68 -0.65 10.72
CA ALA A 218 3.43 -0.07 9.40
C ALA A 218 2.00 0.48 9.27
N ARG A 219 1.01 -0.14 9.92
CA ARG A 219 -0.38 0.36 10.00
C ARG A 219 -0.46 1.65 10.78
N VAL A 220 0.09 1.68 12.00
CA VAL A 220 0.13 2.89 12.84
C VAL A 220 0.77 4.05 12.07
N PHE A 221 1.86 3.78 11.36
CA PHE A 221 2.51 4.78 10.52
C PHE A 221 1.65 5.26 9.34
N SER A 222 1.04 4.32 8.60
CA SER A 222 0.21 4.65 7.43
C SER A 222 -1.05 5.42 7.83
N ASP A 223 -1.71 5.01 8.91
CA ASP A 223 -2.94 5.61 9.43
C ASP A 223 -2.72 7.00 10.04
N ARG A 224 -1.64 7.18 10.81
CA ARG A 224 -1.45 8.38 11.63
C ARG A 224 -0.53 9.43 11.00
N VAL A 225 0.19 9.10 9.93
CA VAL A 225 1.27 9.99 9.42
C VAL A 225 1.25 10.14 7.90
N GLU A 226 1.03 9.05 7.16
CA GLU A 226 1.25 9.07 5.70
C GLU A 226 0.25 9.96 4.93
N TYR A 227 -0.97 10.09 5.42
CA TYR A 227 -2.07 10.74 4.70
C TYR A 227 -2.63 12.00 5.39
N ASP A 228 -1.98 12.46 6.46
CA ASP A 228 -2.36 13.67 7.19
C ASP A 228 -1.20 14.68 7.15
N ASP A 229 -1.40 15.81 6.46
CA ASP A 229 -0.35 16.82 6.28
C ASP A 229 0.10 17.45 7.62
N GLU A 230 -0.81 17.63 8.58
CA GLU A 230 -0.50 18.18 9.89
C GLU A 230 0.30 17.17 10.72
N ALA A 231 -0.13 15.90 10.71
CA ALA A 231 0.57 14.83 11.40
C ALA A 231 1.94 14.55 10.77
N LEU A 232 2.05 14.66 9.44
CA LEU A 232 3.31 14.59 8.70
C LEU A 232 4.26 15.71 9.14
N GLU A 233 3.76 16.96 9.23
CA GLU A 233 4.54 18.11 9.71
C GLU A 233 4.99 17.94 11.17
N GLN A 234 4.10 17.51 12.06
CA GLN A 234 4.42 17.23 13.47
C GLN A 234 5.44 16.08 13.60
N TRP A 235 5.33 15.05 12.75
CA TRP A 235 6.25 13.93 12.71
C TRP A 235 7.65 14.33 12.23
N ILE A 236 7.73 15.15 11.17
CA ILE A 236 8.98 15.74 10.68
C ILE A 236 9.61 16.64 11.75
N ALA A 237 8.80 17.45 12.45
CA ALA A 237 9.26 18.29 13.55
C ALA A 237 9.76 17.50 14.77
N GLY A 238 9.45 16.21 14.86
CA GLY A 238 9.78 15.36 16.01
C GLY A 238 8.94 15.64 17.25
N GLU A 239 7.74 16.16 17.04
CA GLU A 239 6.78 16.49 18.10
C GLU A 239 5.88 15.29 18.45
N ASN A 240 5.81 14.28 17.57
CA ASN A 240 5.19 12.99 17.82
C ASN A 240 6.24 11.87 17.84
N ASP A 241 7.10 11.86 18.86
CA ASP A 241 7.74 10.61 19.25
C ASP A 241 6.64 9.72 19.86
N ALA A 242 6.33 8.62 19.19
CA ALA A 242 5.26 7.71 19.57
C ALA A 242 5.42 7.18 21.01
N GLU A 243 4.62 7.72 21.93
CA GLU A 243 4.02 6.96 23.05
C GLU A 243 2.74 6.24 22.58
#